data_AF-X1FTP7-F1
#
_entry.id   AF-X1FTP7-F1
#
_cell.length_a   1.000
_cell.length_b   1.000
_cell.length_c   1.000
_cell.angle_alpha   90.00
_cell.angle_beta   90.00
_cell.angle_gamma   90.00
#
_symmetry.space_group_name_H-M   'P 1'
#
loop_
_entity.id
_entity.type
_entity.pdbx_description
1 polymer ?
#
loop_
_entity_poly.entity_id
_entity_poly.type
_entity_poly.pdbx_seq_one_letter_code
_entity_poly.pdbx_strand_id
1 'polypeptide(L)'
;MALPARILFKQEDIPSRARETLLRLIEITGIINGSNLSDTEVWPKMSQPFMLFFARNNRPKDSHAIHFITPHYDKMLNRKGEVRIDSKSAQSVEITATFDEPWLWKALTIGTTLDIEVIRRVKSVDGRRLSEYWKDDLGLTSSTGYIL
;
A
#
# COMPACT_ATOMS: atom_id res chain seq x y z
N MET A 1 -8.25 12.65 9.56
CA MET A 1 -7.60 12.10 10.77
C MET A 1 -6.24 11.52 10.38
N ALA A 2 -5.25 11.59 11.26
CA ALA A 2 -3.95 10.98 11.02
C ALA A 2 -3.89 9.62 11.74
N LEU A 3 -3.45 8.55 11.05
CA LEU A 3 -3.48 7.17 11.54
C LEU A 3 -2.17 6.44 11.22
N PRO A 4 -1.81 5.39 11.99
CA PRO A 4 -0.74 4.47 11.58
C PRO A 4 -1.06 3.78 10.25
N ALA A 5 -0.17 3.89 9.26
CA ALA A 5 -0.40 3.33 7.92
C ALA A 5 -0.39 1.79 7.89
N ARG A 6 0.09 1.14 8.96
CA ARG A 6 0.09 -0.33 9.11
C ARG A 6 -1.28 -0.98 8.90
N ILE A 7 -2.37 -0.24 9.10
CA ILE A 7 -3.74 -0.71 8.82
C ILE A 7 -3.87 -1.12 7.33
N LEU A 8 -3.23 -0.39 6.42
CA LEU A 8 -3.26 -0.69 4.98
C LEU A 8 -2.31 -1.83 4.59
N PHE A 9 -1.21 -2.03 5.32
CA PHE A 9 -0.11 -2.88 4.86
C PHE A 9 -0.03 -4.26 5.51
N LYS A 10 -0.61 -4.44 6.69
CA LYS A 10 -0.68 -5.75 7.34
C LYS A 10 -1.57 -6.70 6.54
N GLN A 11 -1.11 -7.94 6.38
CA GLN A 11 -1.74 -8.96 5.54
C GLN A 11 -2.14 -10.20 6.36
N GLU A 12 -1.84 -10.21 7.66
CA GLU A 12 -2.29 -11.21 8.60
C GLU A 12 -3.82 -11.14 8.76
N ASP A 13 -4.46 -12.27 9.08
CA ASP A 13 -5.92 -12.42 9.06
C ASP A 13 -6.66 -11.33 9.85
N ILE A 14 -6.25 -11.09 11.10
CA ILE A 14 -6.93 -10.12 11.97
C ILE A 14 -6.82 -8.68 11.42
N PRO A 15 -5.61 -8.17 11.12
CA PRO A 15 -5.46 -6.86 10.45
C PRO A 15 -6.20 -6.73 9.13
N SER A 16 -6.21 -7.77 8.27
CA SER A 16 -6.93 -7.70 6.99
C SER A 16 -8.43 -7.54 7.20
N ARG A 17 -9.02 -8.37 8.07
CA ARG A 17 -10.46 -8.29 8.39
C ARG A 17 -10.83 -6.94 9.01
N ALA A 18 -9.98 -6.38 9.87
CA ALA A 18 -10.19 -5.07 10.45
C ALA A 18 -10.17 -3.96 9.37
N ARG A 19 -9.22 -4.00 8.43
CA ARG A 19 -9.16 -3.09 7.28
C ARG A 19 -10.40 -3.22 6.40
N GLU A 20 -10.82 -4.43 6.06
CA GLU A 20 -12.01 -4.66 5.24
C GLU A 20 -13.28 -4.15 5.94
N THR A 21 -13.41 -4.41 7.23
CA THR A 21 -14.55 -3.92 8.03
C THR A 21 -14.60 -2.40 8.01
N LEU A 22 -13.45 -1.73 8.20
CA LEU A 22 -13.35 -0.27 8.12
C LEU A 22 -13.79 0.25 6.74
N LEU A 23 -13.27 -0.34 5.66
CA LEU A 23 -13.57 0.03 4.28
C LEU A 23 -15.03 -0.27 3.87
N ARG A 24 -15.72 -1.19 4.56
CA ARG A 24 -17.14 -1.50 4.32
C ARG A 24 -18.11 -0.63 5.11
N LEU A 25 -17.67 -0.06 6.22
CA LEU A 25 -18.53 0.69 7.14
C LEU A 25 -18.40 2.20 7.00
N ILE A 26 -17.25 2.69 6.54
CA ILE A 26 -16.95 4.12 6.46
C ILE A 26 -16.62 4.51 5.02
N GLU A 27 -17.30 5.53 4.51
CA GLU A 27 -17.09 6.12 3.20
C GLU A 27 -15.79 6.94 3.21
N ILE A 28 -14.68 6.28 2.91
CA ILE A 28 -13.36 6.88 2.84
C ILE A 28 -13.22 7.58 1.50
N THR A 29 -13.10 8.90 1.49
CA THR A 29 -13.02 9.66 0.23
C THR A 29 -11.58 9.80 -0.27
N GLY A 30 -10.60 9.74 0.63
CA GLY A 30 -9.21 9.87 0.24
C GLY A 30 -8.23 9.43 1.32
N ILE A 31 -7.05 9.03 0.86
CA ILE A 31 -5.92 8.65 1.69
C ILE A 31 -4.66 9.31 1.14
N ILE A 32 -3.93 10.01 2.01
CA ILE A 32 -2.55 10.41 1.74
C ILE A 32 -1.65 9.49 2.55
N ASN A 33 -0.92 8.63 1.86
CA ASN A 33 0.00 7.69 2.46
C ASN A 33 1.36 8.34 2.69
N GLY A 34 1.65 8.73 3.93
CA GLY A 34 2.93 9.32 4.34
C GLY A 34 3.94 8.28 4.81
N SER A 35 3.79 7.00 4.45
CA SER A 35 4.67 5.93 4.95
C SER A 35 6.14 6.14 4.62
N ASN A 36 6.45 6.76 3.48
CA ASN A 36 7.80 7.10 3.06
C ASN A 36 8.34 8.42 3.65
N LEU A 37 7.52 9.11 4.45
CA LEU A 37 7.87 10.33 5.17
C LEU A 37 8.05 10.07 6.67
N SER A 38 8.05 8.81 7.11
CA SER A 38 8.44 8.46 8.48
C SER A 38 9.86 8.95 8.74
N ASP A 39 10.15 9.33 9.98
CA ASP A 39 11.49 9.79 10.38
C ASP A 39 11.95 11.09 9.69
N THR A 40 11.01 11.88 9.16
CA THR A 40 11.25 13.22 8.60
C THR A 40 10.64 14.31 9.47
N GLU A 41 11.01 15.57 9.22
CA GLU A 41 10.41 16.73 9.91
C GLU A 41 8.97 17.03 9.46
N VAL A 42 8.43 16.30 8.48
CA VAL A 42 7.02 16.40 8.06
C VAL A 42 6.09 16.01 9.21
N TRP A 43 6.51 15.01 9.99
CA TRP A 43 5.84 14.64 11.22
C TRP A 43 6.89 14.41 12.30
N PRO A 44 7.33 15.48 12.97
CA PRO A 44 8.41 15.41 13.95
C PRO A 44 8.09 14.42 15.06
N LYS A 45 9.11 13.66 15.48
CA LYS A 45 9.02 12.68 16.58
C LYS A 45 8.07 11.50 16.30
N MET A 46 7.67 11.29 15.05
CA MET A 46 6.86 10.14 14.63
C MET A 46 7.71 9.16 13.80
N SER A 47 8.29 8.17 14.48
CA SER A 47 9.11 7.12 13.86
C SER A 47 8.30 5.89 13.40
N GLN A 48 7.06 6.12 12.93
CA GLN A 48 6.23 5.06 12.38
C GLN A 48 5.56 5.52 11.08
N PRO A 49 5.34 4.61 10.13
CA PRO A 49 4.55 4.89 8.94
C PRO A 49 3.16 5.42 9.30
N PHE A 50 2.76 6.53 8.68
CA PHE A 50 1.48 7.18 8.92
C PHE A 50 0.72 7.46 7.63
N MET A 51 -0.57 7.72 7.76
CA MET A 51 -1.45 8.15 6.68
C MET A 51 -2.41 9.24 7.16
N LEU A 52 -2.78 10.14 6.27
CA LEU A 52 -3.93 11.03 6.45
C LEU A 52 -5.14 10.40 5.81
N PHE A 53 -6.21 10.33 6.57
CA PHE A 53 -7.44 9.63 6.26
C PHE A 53 -8.60 10.64 6.21
N PHE A 54 -9.29 10.68 5.07
CA PHE A 54 -10.43 11.55 4.82
C PHE A 54 -11.66 10.68 4.58
N ALA A 55 -12.73 10.94 5.32
CA ALA A 55 -13.91 10.10 5.29
C ALA A 55 -15.18 10.86 5.67
N ARG A 56 -16.31 10.31 5.27
CA ARG A 56 -17.65 10.68 5.71
C ARG A 56 -18.21 9.57 6.58
N ASN A 57 -18.98 9.93 7.60
CA ASN A 57 -19.62 8.96 8.50
C ASN A 57 -20.87 8.34 7.85
N ASN A 58 -20.67 7.75 6.68
CA ASN A 58 -21.68 7.07 5.89
C ASN A 58 -21.13 5.71 5.47
N ARG A 59 -22.02 4.79 5.12
CA ARG A 59 -21.64 3.56 4.46
C ARG A 59 -21.27 3.86 2.99
N PRO A 60 -20.15 3.34 2.45
CA PRO A 60 -19.80 3.50 1.05
C PRO A 60 -20.80 2.78 0.13
N LYS A 61 -20.94 3.30 -1.09
CA LYS A 61 -21.71 2.65 -2.17
C LYS A 61 -20.93 1.46 -2.75
N ASP A 62 -21.62 0.57 -3.47
CA ASP A 62 -21.00 -0.66 -4.01
C ASP A 62 -19.84 -0.40 -4.97
N SER A 63 -19.87 0.71 -5.72
CA SER A 63 -18.80 1.15 -6.64
C SER A 63 -17.92 2.27 -6.05
N HIS A 64 -17.77 2.31 -4.73
CA HIS A 64 -17.02 3.38 -4.08
C HIS A 64 -15.52 3.24 -4.32
N ALA A 65 -14.93 4.32 -4.83
CA ALA A 65 -13.49 4.43 -5.05
C ALA A 65 -12.86 5.47 -4.12
N ILE A 66 -11.62 5.23 -3.74
CA ILE A 66 -10.81 6.08 -2.87
C ILE A 66 -9.77 6.79 -3.73
N HIS A 67 -9.57 8.08 -3.50
CA HIS A 67 -8.39 8.78 -4.01
C HIS A 67 -7.18 8.50 -3.13
N PHE A 68 -6.22 7.73 -3.65
CA PHE A 68 -5.00 7.34 -2.94
C PHE A 68 -3.80 8.10 -3.49
N ILE A 69 -3.07 8.80 -2.62
CA ILE A 69 -1.85 9.53 -2.96
C ILE A 69 -0.72 9.06 -2.06
N THR A 70 0.42 8.69 -2.64
CA THR A 70 1.68 8.55 -1.92
C THR A 70 2.56 9.74 -2.30
N PRO A 71 2.78 10.74 -1.42
CA PRO A 71 3.66 11.87 -1.72
C PRO A 71 5.08 11.40 -2.02
N HIS A 72 5.77 12.07 -2.92
CA HIS A 72 7.17 11.75 -3.21
C HIS A 72 8.07 12.25 -2.08
N TYR A 73 9.06 11.44 -1.69
CA TYR A 73 10.07 11.86 -0.72
C TYR A 73 11.02 12.87 -1.35
N ASP A 74 11.09 14.08 -0.79
CA ASP A 74 12.00 15.14 -1.21
C ASP A 74 12.83 15.55 0.00
N LYS A 75 14.11 15.18 -0.01
CA LYS A 75 15.03 15.44 1.10
C LYS A 75 15.14 16.93 1.46
N MET A 76 15.05 17.84 0.50
CA MET A 76 15.22 19.28 0.75
C MET A 76 13.95 19.88 1.37
N LEU A 77 12.78 19.47 0.90
CA LEU A 77 11.49 19.90 1.44
C LEU A 77 11.17 19.23 2.78
N ASN A 78 11.31 17.90 2.85
CA ASN A 78 10.91 17.14 4.03
C ASN A 78 11.78 17.43 5.26
N ARG A 79 13.03 17.89 5.08
CA ARG A 79 13.88 18.42 6.18
C ARG A 79 13.36 19.74 6.77
N LYS A 80 12.55 20.48 6.01
CA LYS A 80 11.87 21.70 6.47
C LYS A 80 10.46 21.41 7.00
N GLY A 81 10.06 20.14 7.03
CA GLY A 81 8.70 19.73 7.35
C GLY A 81 7.68 19.98 6.24
N GLU A 82 8.14 20.25 5.02
CA GLU A 82 7.27 20.53 3.88
C GLU A 82 6.99 19.25 3.08
N VAL A 83 5.77 19.14 2.54
CA VAL A 83 5.35 18.04 1.67
C VAL A 83 4.73 18.60 0.40
N ARG A 84 5.17 18.08 -0.74
CA ARG A 84 4.51 18.34 -2.02
C ARG A 84 3.46 17.26 -2.28
N ILE A 85 2.21 17.68 -2.42
CA ILE A 85 1.10 16.83 -2.87
C ILE A 85 0.78 17.24 -4.30
N ASP A 86 0.85 16.27 -5.22
CA ASP A 86 0.48 16.46 -6.62
C ASP A 86 -0.90 15.83 -6.84
N SER A 87 -1.88 16.61 -7.28
CA SER A 87 -3.21 16.08 -7.56
C SER A 87 -3.20 15.10 -8.74
N LYS A 88 -2.24 15.22 -9.66
CA LYS A 88 -2.11 14.33 -10.83
C LYS A 88 -1.58 12.94 -10.46
N SER A 89 -0.97 12.77 -9.29
CA SER A 89 -0.51 11.46 -8.83
C SER A 89 -1.60 10.66 -8.11
N ALA A 90 -2.77 11.25 -7.86
CA ALA A 90 -3.89 10.57 -7.22
C ALA A 90 -4.35 9.35 -8.05
N GLN A 91 -4.27 8.18 -7.44
CA GLN A 91 -4.77 6.94 -8.01
C GLN A 91 -6.20 6.71 -7.51
N SER A 92 -7.13 6.42 -8.42
CA SER A 92 -8.47 5.97 -8.04
C SER A 92 -8.43 4.48 -7.73
N VAL A 93 -8.82 4.09 -6.53
CA VAL A 93 -8.76 2.70 -6.05
C VAL A 93 -10.15 2.23 -5.67
N GLU A 94 -10.69 1.27 -6.41
CA GLU A 94 -11.94 0.62 -6.01
C GLU A 94 -11.75 -0.22 -4.75
N ILE A 95 -12.65 -0.04 -3.78
CA ILE A 95 -12.55 -0.75 -2.50
C ILE A 95 -12.65 -2.27 -2.69
N THR A 96 -13.54 -2.73 -3.57
CA THR A 96 -13.75 -4.15 -3.88
C THR A 96 -12.47 -4.82 -4.37
N ALA A 97 -11.75 -4.20 -5.29
CA ALA A 97 -10.46 -4.71 -5.78
C ALA A 97 -9.43 -4.89 -4.65
N THR A 98 -9.48 -4.05 -3.60
CA THR A 98 -8.56 -4.15 -2.47
C THR A 98 -8.88 -5.30 -1.52
N PHE A 99 -10.07 -5.89 -1.62
CA PHE A 99 -10.45 -7.09 -0.89
C PHE A 99 -9.95 -8.35 -1.61
N ASP A 100 -10.09 -8.37 -2.93
CA ASP A 100 -9.65 -9.49 -3.77
C ASP A 100 -8.12 -9.52 -3.89
N GLU A 101 -7.50 -8.33 -3.93
CA GLU A 101 -6.06 -8.14 -4.06
C GLU A 101 -5.50 -7.25 -2.92
N PRO A 102 -5.41 -7.76 -1.67
CA PRO A 102 -4.92 -7.01 -0.51
C PRO A 102 -3.53 -6.38 -0.66
N TRP A 103 -2.72 -6.89 -1.59
CA TRP A 103 -1.38 -6.41 -1.92
C TRP A 103 -1.39 -5.09 -2.71
N LEU A 104 -2.52 -4.65 -3.26
CA LEU A 104 -2.65 -3.38 -4.00
C LEU A 104 -2.17 -2.18 -3.19
N TRP A 105 -2.48 -2.13 -1.89
CA TRP A 105 -2.04 -1.05 -1.00
C TRP A 105 -0.52 -0.91 -0.96
N LYS A 106 0.21 -2.02 -0.94
CA LYS A 106 1.68 -2.01 -0.97
C LYS A 106 2.20 -1.61 -2.34
N ALA A 107 1.60 -2.13 -3.41
CA ALA A 107 2.01 -1.78 -4.78
C ALA A 107 1.87 -0.26 -5.03
N LEU A 108 0.73 0.34 -4.68
CA LEU A 108 0.45 1.77 -4.82
C LEU A 108 1.29 2.68 -3.90
N THR A 109 1.96 2.11 -2.89
CA THR A 109 2.88 2.87 -2.04
C THR A 109 4.18 3.17 -2.75
N ILE A 110 4.62 2.28 -3.64
CA ILE A 110 5.94 2.35 -4.27
C ILE A 110 5.84 2.62 -5.78
N GLY A 111 4.73 2.21 -6.40
CA GLY A 111 4.49 2.33 -7.82
C GLY A 111 3.13 2.91 -8.16
N THR A 112 2.71 2.65 -9.39
CA THR A 112 1.53 3.19 -10.06
C THR A 112 0.55 2.07 -10.42
N THR A 113 -0.59 2.45 -11.00
CA THR A 113 -1.52 1.49 -11.61
C THR A 113 -0.88 0.64 -12.72
N LEU A 114 0.13 1.14 -13.44
CA LEU A 114 0.84 0.35 -14.44
C LEU A 114 1.64 -0.79 -13.81
N ASP A 115 2.30 -0.52 -12.67
CA ASP A 115 3.06 -1.55 -11.94
C ASP A 115 2.14 -2.65 -11.38
N ILE A 116 0.92 -2.28 -10.99
CA ILE A 116 -0.13 -3.24 -10.61
C ILE A 116 -0.44 -4.17 -11.78
N GLU A 117 -0.64 -3.64 -12.98
CA GLU A 117 -0.95 -4.46 -14.16
C GLU A 117 0.19 -5.42 -14.52
N VAL A 118 1.44 -5.00 -14.35
CA VAL A 118 2.60 -5.90 -14.50
C VAL A 118 2.53 -7.03 -13.48
N ILE A 119 2.25 -6.74 -12.21
CA ILE A 119 2.12 -7.76 -11.17
C ILE A 119 0.96 -8.73 -11.47
N ARG A 120 -0.21 -8.21 -11.88
CA ARG A 120 -1.35 -9.01 -12.30
C ARG A 120 -0.98 -9.93 -13.46
N ARG A 121 -0.28 -9.39 -14.47
CA ARG A 121 0.19 -10.18 -15.61
C ARG A 121 1.13 -11.29 -15.17
N VAL A 122 2.14 -10.99 -14.35
CA VAL A 122 3.08 -11.99 -13.82
C VAL A 122 2.34 -13.08 -13.04
N LYS A 123 1.35 -12.71 -12.23
CA LYS A 123 0.52 -13.67 -11.47
C LYS A 123 -0.43 -14.50 -12.34
N SER A 124 -0.87 -13.96 -13.49
CA SER A 124 -1.76 -14.66 -14.41
C SER A 124 -1.06 -15.73 -15.26
N VAL A 125 0.26 -15.61 -15.41
CA VAL A 125 1.06 -16.61 -16.11
C VAL A 125 1.30 -17.78 -15.15
N ASP A 126 0.90 -18.97 -15.54
CA ASP A 126 1.24 -20.21 -14.84
C ASP A 126 2.70 -20.58 -15.11
N GLY A 127 3.60 -19.74 -14.58
CA GLY A 127 5.03 -19.89 -14.70
C GLY A 127 5.57 -20.78 -13.59
N ARG A 128 6.58 -21.59 -13.92
CA ARG A 128 7.30 -22.39 -12.93
C ARG A 128 7.86 -21.49 -11.83
N ARG A 129 7.66 -21.87 -10.56
CA ARG A 129 8.17 -21.06 -9.45
C ARG A 129 9.69 -21.09 -9.48
N LEU A 130 10.30 -19.95 -9.15
CA LEU A 130 11.77 -19.86 -9.10
C LEU A 130 12.37 -20.90 -8.13
N SER A 131 11.66 -21.19 -7.03
CA SER A 131 12.05 -22.22 -6.07
C SER A 131 12.08 -23.64 -6.66
N GLU A 132 11.17 -23.95 -7.60
CA GLU A 132 11.11 -25.24 -8.29
C GLU A 132 12.25 -25.33 -9.30
N TYR A 133 12.43 -24.30 -10.13
CA TYR A 133 13.55 -24.21 -11.06
C TYR A 133 14.91 -24.38 -10.37
N TRP A 134 15.14 -23.68 -9.25
CA TRP A 134 16.39 -23.80 -8.50
C TRP A 134 16.62 -25.20 -7.94
N LYS A 135 15.60 -25.83 -7.38
CA LYS A 135 15.75 -27.17 -6.78
C LYS A 135 15.95 -28.25 -7.83
N ASP A 136 15.10 -28.24 -8.84
CA ASP A 136 14.97 -29.36 -9.77
C ASP A 136 16.02 -29.29 -10.89
N ASP A 137 16.35 -28.09 -11.38
CA ASP A 137 17.23 -27.94 -12.55
C ASP A 137 18.67 -27.58 -12.15
N LEU A 138 18.83 -26.82 -11.06
CA LEU A 138 20.14 -26.34 -10.61
C LEU A 138 20.66 -27.05 -9.36
N GLY A 139 19.85 -27.89 -8.70
CA GLY A 139 20.22 -28.54 -7.43
C GLY A 139 20.48 -27.55 -6.29
N LEU A 140 19.93 -26.34 -6.36
CA LEU A 140 20.15 -25.28 -5.39
C LEU A 140 19.03 -25.23 -4.34
N THR A 141 19.40 -24.88 -3.11
CA THR A 141 18.43 -24.66 -2.03
C THR A 141 17.74 -23.31 -2.21
N SER A 142 16.41 -23.30 -2.18
CA SER A 142 15.62 -22.07 -2.02
C SER A 142 15.34 -21.85 -0.54
N SER A 143 15.93 -20.81 0.04
CA SER A 143 15.68 -20.35 1.41
C SER A 143 15.55 -18.83 1.43
N THR A 144 15.14 -18.27 2.57
CA THR A 144 15.03 -16.81 2.79
C THR A 144 16.40 -16.11 2.92
N GLY A 145 17.49 -16.75 2.50
CA GLY A 145 18.87 -16.28 2.65
C GLY A 145 19.60 -16.92 3.84
N TYR A 146 20.61 -16.23 4.35
CA TYR A 146 21.33 -16.62 5.57
C TYR A 146 20.46 -16.35 6.80
N ILE A 147 20.03 -17.42 7.48
CA ILE A 147 19.44 -17.33 8.81
C ILE A 147 20.61 -17.44 9.79
N LEU A 148 21.01 -16.30 10.39
CA LEU A 148 21.98 -16.24 11.48
C LEU A 148 21.32 -16.67 12.80
#